data_AF-A0A1V5F1J4-F1
#
_entry.id   AF-A0A1V5F1J4-F1
#
_cell.length_a   1.000
_cell.length_b   1.000
_cell.length_c   1.000
_cell.angle_alpha   90.00
_cell.angle_beta   90.00
_cell.angle_gamma   90.00
#
_symmetry.space_group_name_H-M   'P 1'
#
loop_
_entity.id
_entity.type
_entity.pdbx_description
1 polymer ?
#
loop_
_entity_poly.entity_id
_entity_poly.type
_entity_poly.pdbx_seq_one_letter_code
_entity_poly.pdbx_strand_id
1 'polypeptide(L)'
;MRDFLSLAHSISRLSGGAFLSVGSAIMAPMTFEKSLSMARNLARQEGRRIDDFSIVVNDIQPGAWDWTKGEPPKDNPAYYLRFCKSFSRMGGEFRYACEDNRAFLLNLFARLVRERPAGFPHRESERGAPGPSPA
;
A
#
# COMPACT_ATOMS: atom_id res chain seq x y z
N MET A 1 3.00 18.01 -9.06
CA MET A 1 4.28 17.67 -8.36
C MET A 1 4.13 17.49 -6.85
N ARG A 2 3.22 18.22 -6.17
CA ARG A 2 2.98 18.11 -4.72
C ARG A 2 2.50 16.73 -4.26
N ASP A 3 1.65 16.06 -5.04
CA ASP A 3 1.05 14.77 -4.63
C ASP A 3 2.09 13.65 -4.51
N PHE A 4 2.98 13.54 -5.50
CA PHE A 4 4.05 12.54 -5.48
C PHE A 4 5.03 12.77 -4.32
N LEU A 5 5.38 14.03 -4.05
CA LEU A 5 6.24 14.35 -2.89
C LEU A 5 5.53 14.05 -1.56
N SER A 6 4.22 14.25 -1.50
CA SER A 6 3.41 13.86 -0.33
C SER A 6 3.41 12.34 -0.14
N LEU A 7 3.27 11.56 -1.22
CA LEU A 7 3.40 10.10 -1.19
C LEU A 7 4.80 9.67 -0.71
N ALA A 8 5.86 10.24 -1.27
CA ALA A 8 7.24 9.93 -0.88
C ALA A 8 7.53 10.28 0.59
N HIS A 9 6.97 11.37 1.09
CA HIS A 9 7.08 11.76 2.50
C HIS A 9 6.27 10.87 3.46
N SER A 10 5.17 10.26 3.00
CA SER A 10 4.48 9.21 3.75
C SER A 10 5.32 7.92 3.76
N ILE A 11 5.90 7.54 2.63
CA ILE A 11 6.72 6.33 2.49
C ILE A 11 8.04 6.41 3.26
N SER A 12 8.59 7.61 3.49
CA SER A 12 9.78 7.78 4.34
C SER A 12 9.57 7.37 5.81
N ARG A 13 8.31 7.15 6.20
CA ARG A 13 7.86 6.71 7.54
C ARG A 13 7.17 5.34 7.50
N LEU A 14 7.42 4.55 6.45
CA LEU A 14 6.73 3.28 6.21
C LEU A 14 7.16 2.15 7.17
N SER A 15 8.33 2.24 7.82
CA SER A 15 8.79 1.17 8.72
C SER A 15 7.79 0.85 9.83
N GLY A 16 7.52 -0.43 10.06
CA GLY A 16 6.47 -0.92 10.97
C GLY A 16 5.04 -0.74 10.45
N GLY A 17 4.87 -0.23 9.21
CA GLY A 17 3.59 0.13 8.62
C GLY A 17 3.13 -0.79 7.50
N ALA A 18 2.09 -0.37 6.80
CA ALA A 18 1.55 -1.08 5.65
C ALA A 18 1.31 -0.13 4.47
N PHE A 19 1.67 -0.59 3.27
CA PHE A 19 1.24 -0.01 2.01
C PHE A 19 0.05 -0.84 1.48
N LEU A 20 -1.07 -0.19 1.22
CA LEU A 20 -2.28 -0.81 0.66
C LEU A 20 -2.58 -0.21 -0.71
N SER A 21 -2.61 -1.05 -1.75
CA SER A 21 -3.05 -0.67 -3.10
C SER A 21 -4.33 -1.41 -3.45
N VAL A 22 -5.37 -0.69 -3.85
CA VAL A 22 -6.68 -1.25 -4.21
C VAL A 22 -7.03 -0.83 -5.64
N GLY A 23 -7.16 -1.79 -6.55
CA GLY A 23 -7.60 -1.56 -7.94
C GLY A 23 -6.62 -0.75 -8.81
N SER A 24 -5.33 -0.74 -8.48
CA SER A 24 -4.33 0.08 -9.16
C SER A 24 -3.12 -0.75 -9.64
N ALA A 25 -3.39 -1.82 -10.39
CA ALA A 25 -2.36 -2.73 -10.92
C ALA A 25 -1.27 -2.05 -11.77
N ILE A 26 -1.55 -0.92 -12.43
CA ILE A 26 -0.57 -0.27 -13.34
C ILE A 26 0.24 0.83 -12.65
N MET A 27 -0.44 1.81 -12.04
CA MET A 27 0.25 2.99 -11.49
C MET A 27 0.87 2.75 -10.12
N ALA A 28 0.27 1.90 -9.29
CA ALA A 28 0.71 1.72 -7.90
C ALA A 28 2.12 1.12 -7.82
N PRO A 29 2.48 0.05 -8.56
CA PRO A 29 3.86 -0.46 -8.54
C PRO A 29 4.86 0.63 -8.93
N MET A 30 4.60 1.35 -10.03
CA MET A 30 5.51 2.36 -10.55
C MET A 30 5.72 3.57 -9.63
N THR A 31 4.66 4.03 -8.96
CA THR A 31 4.72 5.18 -8.06
C THR A 31 5.31 4.79 -6.72
N PHE A 32 4.94 3.63 -6.19
CA PHE A 32 5.49 3.07 -4.96
C PHE A 32 6.99 2.77 -5.08
N GLU A 33 7.42 2.13 -6.16
CA GLU A 33 8.85 1.80 -6.37
C GLU A 33 9.74 3.05 -6.39
N LYS A 34 9.31 4.09 -7.14
CA LYS A 34 10.06 5.35 -7.24
C LYS A 34 10.14 6.07 -5.90
N SER A 35 9.01 6.19 -5.23
CA SER A 35 8.94 6.87 -3.93
C SER A 35 9.69 6.10 -2.84
N LEU A 36 9.60 4.77 -2.80
CA LEU A 36 10.37 3.93 -1.88
C LEU A 36 11.87 4.01 -2.14
N SER A 37 12.29 4.00 -3.41
CA SER A 37 13.70 4.15 -3.78
C SER A 37 14.25 5.52 -3.36
N MET A 38 13.49 6.60 -3.59
CA MET A 38 13.85 7.94 -3.14
C MET A 38 13.95 8.02 -1.61
N ALA A 39 12.93 7.50 -0.90
CA ALA A 39 12.89 7.52 0.55
C ALA A 39 14.03 6.71 1.18
N ARG A 40 14.32 5.51 0.65
CA ARG A 40 15.44 4.67 1.10
C ARG A 40 16.79 5.32 0.83
N ASN A 41 16.96 6.00 -0.31
CA ASN A 41 18.21 6.69 -0.60
C ASN A 41 18.50 7.81 0.41
N LEU A 42 17.49 8.59 0.79
CA LEU A 42 17.64 9.62 1.82
C LEU A 42 17.86 9.01 3.21
N ALA A 43 17.05 8.01 3.59
CA ALA A 43 17.21 7.32 4.87
C ALA A 43 18.63 6.74 5.04
N ARG A 44 19.18 6.14 3.98
CA ARG A 44 20.55 5.60 3.97
C ARG A 44 21.61 6.69 4.23
N GLN A 45 21.43 7.89 3.71
CA GLN A 45 22.35 9.02 3.95
C GLN A 45 22.32 9.46 5.42
N GLU A 46 21.19 9.26 6.11
CA GLU A 46 21.00 9.57 7.53
C GLU A 46 21.31 8.38 8.46
N GLY A 47 21.85 7.27 7.94
CA GLY A 47 22.10 6.05 8.72
C GLY A 47 20.83 5.31 9.17
N ARG A 48 19.67 5.63 8.58
CA ARG A 48 18.38 4.98 8.83
C ARG A 48 18.06 3.93 7.77
N ARG A 49 17.08 3.07 8.06
CA ARG A 49 16.55 2.07 7.12
C ARG A 49 15.03 2.17 7.03
N ILE A 50 14.50 1.79 5.88
CA ILE A 50 13.05 1.63 5.65
C ILE A 50 12.80 0.16 5.32
N ASP A 51 12.42 -0.59 6.34
CA ASP A 51 12.20 -2.04 6.37
C ASP A 51 11.05 -2.38 7.34
N ASP A 52 10.77 -3.67 7.52
CA ASP A 52 9.69 -4.16 8.40
C ASP A 52 8.31 -3.54 8.07
N PHE A 53 7.86 -3.69 6.83
CA PHE A 53 6.55 -3.20 6.41
C PHE A 53 5.83 -4.25 5.56
N SER A 54 4.50 -4.16 5.52
CA SER A 54 3.68 -4.99 4.65
C SER A 54 3.26 -4.27 3.37
N ILE A 55 3.16 -5.00 2.28
CA ILE A 55 2.60 -4.57 1.01
C ILE A 55 1.36 -5.43 0.76
N VAL A 56 0.18 -4.81 0.77
CA VAL A 56 -1.10 -5.48 0.50
C VAL A 56 -1.65 -4.92 -0.80
N VAL A 57 -1.95 -5.80 -1.76
CA VAL A 57 -2.51 -5.43 -3.06
C VAL A 57 -3.81 -6.16 -3.26
N ASN A 58 -4.88 -5.40 -3.51
CA ASN A 58 -6.17 -5.92 -3.96
C ASN A 58 -6.38 -5.54 -5.43
N ASP A 59 -6.75 -6.50 -6.26
CA ASP A 59 -7.22 -6.25 -7.62
C ASP A 59 -8.24 -7.32 -8.06
N ILE A 60 -9.00 -7.04 -9.11
CA ILE A 60 -9.98 -7.98 -9.68
C ILE A 60 -9.32 -9.02 -10.60
N GLN A 61 -8.06 -8.82 -10.98
CA GLN A 61 -7.36 -9.71 -11.90
C GLN A 61 -7.17 -11.12 -11.29
N PRO A 62 -7.65 -12.20 -11.93
CA PRO A 62 -7.53 -13.55 -11.39
C PRO A 62 -6.08 -13.96 -11.11
N GLY A 63 -5.82 -14.47 -9.91
CA GLY A 63 -4.51 -15.00 -9.51
C GLY A 63 -4.63 -15.91 -8.30
N ALA A 64 -4.29 -17.20 -8.48
CA ALA A 64 -4.39 -18.22 -7.43
C ALA A 64 -3.04 -18.56 -6.77
N TRP A 65 -1.96 -17.90 -7.18
CA TRP A 65 -0.65 -18.15 -6.60
C TRP A 65 -0.52 -17.52 -5.21
N ASP A 66 -0.06 -18.31 -4.25
CA ASP A 66 0.28 -17.85 -2.92
C ASP A 66 1.64 -17.15 -2.94
N TRP A 67 1.61 -15.82 -3.04
CA TRP A 67 2.81 -14.98 -3.11
C TRP A 67 3.65 -14.98 -1.82
N THR A 68 3.14 -15.52 -0.70
CA THR A 68 3.95 -15.71 0.51
C THR A 68 4.99 -16.82 0.34
N LYS A 69 4.81 -17.69 -0.66
CA LYS A 69 5.76 -18.75 -1.04
C LYS A 69 6.84 -18.28 -2.02
N GLY A 70 6.89 -16.98 -2.33
CA GLY A 70 7.81 -16.40 -3.30
C GLY A 70 7.23 -16.32 -4.71
N GLU A 71 8.11 -16.06 -5.69
CA GLU A 71 7.70 -15.95 -7.10
C GLU A 71 7.27 -17.32 -7.66
N PRO A 72 6.18 -17.37 -8.45
CA PRO A 72 5.78 -18.58 -9.16
C PRO A 72 6.83 -19.04 -10.18
N PRO A 73 6.87 -20.34 -10.54
CA PRO A 73 7.71 -20.83 -11.63
C PRO A 73 7.21 -20.32 -12.99
N LYS A 74 8.08 -20.31 -14.02
CA LYS A 74 7.80 -19.72 -15.35
C LYS A 74 6.68 -20.40 -16.13
N ASP A 75 6.41 -21.67 -15.83
CA ASP A 75 5.34 -22.49 -16.40
C ASP A 75 3.98 -22.26 -15.72
N ASN A 76 3.95 -21.51 -14.61
CA ASN A 76 2.70 -21.10 -13.97
C ASN A 76 2.22 -19.75 -14.54
N PRO A 77 0.95 -19.61 -14.95
CA PRO A 77 0.39 -18.35 -15.47
C PRO A 77 0.57 -17.14 -14.54
N ALA A 78 0.59 -17.35 -13.22
CA ALA A 78 0.78 -16.30 -12.24
C ALA A 78 2.15 -15.60 -12.35
N TYR A 79 3.14 -16.22 -13.00
CA TYR A 79 4.44 -15.61 -13.31
C TYR A 79 4.32 -14.33 -14.14
N TYR A 80 3.24 -14.23 -14.91
CA TYR A 80 2.96 -13.11 -15.80
C TYR A 80 2.03 -12.06 -15.18
N LEU A 81 1.63 -12.23 -13.91
CA LEU A 81 0.98 -11.17 -13.11
C LEU A 81 2.02 -10.11 -12.72
N ARG A 82 2.30 -9.22 -13.68
CA ARG A 82 3.43 -8.29 -13.64
C ARG A 82 3.44 -7.40 -12.40
N PHE A 83 2.29 -6.89 -11.97
CA PHE A 83 2.21 -6.01 -10.82
C PHE A 83 2.55 -6.73 -9.51
N CYS A 84 2.04 -7.95 -9.31
CA CYS A 84 2.40 -8.78 -8.15
C CYS A 84 3.89 -9.07 -8.13
N LYS A 85 4.47 -9.42 -9.28
CA LYS A 85 5.92 -9.64 -9.41
C LYS A 85 6.74 -8.39 -9.10
N SER A 86 6.27 -7.21 -9.51
CA SER A 86 6.91 -5.95 -9.14
C SER A 86 6.88 -5.75 -7.64
N PHE A 87 5.70 -5.86 -7.01
CA PHE A 87 5.57 -5.66 -5.56
C PHE A 87 6.37 -6.68 -4.74
N SER A 88 6.37 -7.96 -5.13
CA SER A 88 7.09 -9.02 -4.40
C SER A 88 8.60 -8.79 -4.33
N ARG A 89 9.16 -7.94 -5.19
CA ARG A 89 10.59 -7.62 -5.24
C ARG A 89 10.97 -6.35 -4.48
N MET A 90 10.02 -5.57 -3.97
CA MET A 90 10.28 -4.27 -3.33
C MET A 90 10.70 -4.37 -1.86
N GLY A 91 10.74 -5.59 -1.32
CA GLY A 91 10.98 -5.88 0.09
C GLY A 91 9.73 -5.67 0.95
N GLY A 92 9.80 -6.09 2.21
CA GLY A 92 8.63 -6.19 3.08
C GLY A 92 7.82 -7.46 2.83
N GLU A 93 6.77 -7.66 3.64
CA GLU A 93 5.86 -8.80 3.48
C GLU A 93 4.80 -8.52 2.43
N PHE A 94 4.77 -9.29 1.34
CA PHE A 94 3.81 -9.09 0.25
C PHE A 94 2.61 -10.02 0.35
N ARG A 95 1.39 -9.46 0.19
CA ARG A 95 0.12 -10.19 0.14
C ARG A 95 -0.73 -9.71 -1.03
N TYR A 96 -1.31 -10.65 -1.77
CA TYR A 96 -2.24 -10.39 -2.85
C TYR A 96 -3.64 -10.90 -2.50
N ALA A 97 -4.65 -10.06 -2.69
CA ALA A 97 -6.06 -10.41 -2.62
C ALA A 97 -6.69 -10.20 -4.01
N CYS A 98 -7.37 -11.24 -4.50
CA CYS A 98 -8.11 -11.18 -5.75
C CYS A 98 -9.59 -10.99 -5.43
N GLU A 99 -10.03 -9.75 -5.22
CA GLU A 99 -11.40 -9.43 -4.80
C GLU A 99 -11.93 -8.17 -5.49
N ASP A 100 -13.26 -8.07 -5.58
CA ASP A 100 -13.92 -6.80 -5.90
C ASP A 100 -13.52 -5.71 -4.89
N ASN A 101 -13.14 -4.53 -5.38
CA ASN A 101 -12.61 -3.45 -4.55
C ASN A 101 -13.61 -2.99 -3.48
N ARG A 102 -14.91 -2.97 -3.80
CA ARG A 102 -15.94 -2.58 -2.84
C ARG A 102 -16.09 -3.65 -1.77
N ALA A 103 -16.15 -4.92 -2.16
CA ALA A 103 -16.19 -6.03 -1.21
C ALA A 103 -14.95 -6.04 -0.30
N PHE A 104 -13.75 -5.85 -0.85
CA PHE A 104 -12.51 -5.77 -0.09
C PHE A 104 -12.55 -4.65 0.96
N LEU A 105 -12.90 -3.42 0.55
CA LEU A 105 -12.94 -2.27 1.46
C LEU A 105 -13.99 -2.40 2.56
N LEU A 106 -15.19 -2.91 2.23
CA LEU A 106 -16.24 -3.14 3.22
C LEU A 106 -15.82 -4.19 4.26
N ASN A 107 -15.21 -5.29 3.82
CA ASN A 107 -14.71 -6.32 4.72
C ASN A 107 -13.55 -5.82 5.59
N LEU A 108 -12.61 -5.07 5.01
CA LEU A 108 -11.52 -4.46 5.76
C LEU A 108 -12.04 -3.49 6.82
N PHE A 109 -12.97 -2.61 6.45
CA PHE A 109 -13.60 -1.67 7.37
C PHE A 109 -14.32 -2.38 8.52
N ALA A 110 -15.17 -3.37 8.21
CA ALA A 110 -15.89 -4.13 9.22
C ALA A 110 -14.93 -4.82 10.22
N ARG A 111 -13.81 -5.37 9.74
CA ARG A 111 -12.78 -5.98 10.59
C ARG A 111 -12.09 -4.94 11.46
N LEU A 112 -11.67 -3.81 10.90
CA LEU A 112 -11.00 -2.73 11.65
C LEU A 112 -11.90 -2.11 12.73
N VAL A 113 -13.20 -1.99 12.48
CA VAL A 113 -14.18 -1.53 13.48
C VAL A 113 -14.31 -2.53 14.62
N ARG A 114 -14.34 -3.84 14.32
CA ARG A 114 -14.46 -4.90 15.32
C ARG A 114 -13.18 -5.09 16.15
N GLU A 115 -12.03 -5.01 15.49
CA GLU A 115 -10.71 -5.32 16.07
C GLU A 115 -9.97 -4.04 16.48
N ARG A 116 -10.70 -2.94 16.72
CA ARG A 116 -10.11 -1.61 16.94
C ARG A 116 -9.05 -1.65 18.04
N PRO A 117 -7.76 -1.41 17.72
CA PRO A 117 -6.71 -1.41 18.72
C PRO A 117 -6.93 -0.29 19.74
N ALA A 118 -6.60 -0.56 21.01
CA ALA A 118 -6.56 0.48 22.04
C ALA A 118 -5.55 1.57 21.61
N GLY A 119 -5.98 2.83 21.60
CA GLY A 119 -5.12 3.98 21.26
C GLY A 119 -5.26 4.55 19.84
N PHE A 120 -6.14 4.01 18.99
CA PHE A 120 -6.42 4.63 17.67
C PHE A 120 -7.35 5.85 17.83
N PRO A 121 -6.90 7.09 17.54
CA PRO A 121 -7.68 8.30 17.80
C PRO A 121 -8.93 8.36 16.91
N HIS A 122 -10.03 8.82 17.48
CA HIS A 122 -11.22 9.18 16.71
C HIS A 122 -10.93 10.52 16.03
N ARG A 123 -10.71 10.54 14.70
CA ARG A 123 -10.85 11.80 13.97
C ARG A 123 -12.34 12.05 13.82
N GLU A 124 -12.88 12.95 14.63
CA GLU A 124 -14.19 13.54 14.32
C GLU A 124 -14.15 14.12 12.90
N SER A 125 -15.17 13.80 12.13
CA SER A 125 -15.37 14.28 10.77
C SER A 125 -15.37 15.81 10.79
N GLU A 126 -14.34 16.45 10.25
CA GLU A 126 -14.37 17.86 9.81
C GLU A 126 -15.40 17.99 8.67
N ARG A 127 -16.68 17.97 9.03
CA ARG A 127 -17.81 18.40 8.20
C ARG A 127 -18.52 19.47 9.01
N GLY A 128 -18.07 20.72 8.88
CA GLY A 128 -18.74 21.82 9.55
C GLY A 128 -17.97 23.12 9.74
N ALA A 129 -16.83 23.36 9.07
CA ALA A 129 -16.27 24.72 9.05
C ALA A 129 -16.98 25.53 7.95
N PRO A 130 -17.79 26.56 8.26
CA PRO A 130 -18.29 27.47 7.24
C PRO A 130 -17.09 28.17 6.59
N GLY A 131 -17.01 28.12 5.26
CA GLY A 131 -15.97 28.82 4.50
C GLY A 131 -15.99 30.32 4.80
N PRO A 132 -14.84 31.01 4.68
CA PRO A 132 -14.77 32.44 4.97
C PRO A 132 -15.71 33.21 4.04
N SER A 133 -16.46 34.15 4.62
CA SER A 133 -17.35 35.05 3.90
C SER A 133 -16.53 35.93 2.97
N PRO A 134 -16.94 36.14 1.70
CA PRO A 134 -16.21 37.00 0.78
C PRO A 134 -16.29 38.45 1.25
N ALA A 135 -15.13 39.12 1.26
CA ALA A 135 -14.99 40.56 1.43
C ALA A 135 -15.28 41.31 0.12
#